data_AF-A0A3N5XYI5-F1
#
_entry.id   AF-A0A3N5XYI5-F1
#
_cell.length_a   1.000
_cell.length_b   1.000
_cell.length_c   1.000
_cell.angle_alpha   90.00
_cell.angle_beta   90.00
_cell.angle_gamma   90.00
#
_symmetry.space_group_name_H-M   'P 1'
#
loop_
_entity.id
_entity.type
_entity.pdbx_description
1 polymer ?
#
loop_
_entity_poly.entity_id
_entity_poly.type
_entity_poly.pdbx_seq_one_letter_code
_entity_poly.pdbx_strand_id
1 'polypeptide(L)'
;MNKKHLLLGTLVFPIFVLLLSASLLGENHRAREIIQTFIEDLAAGNFSSSCIPVKLLPQHEAVTRGLSCEDKNFLFMVSLLSNSDFKQTEDIGFETEVNQYWIPFLTEDYLKVGLSYKLNGNTAKLSNLFVIKREEWSWSVSEIQITDQKLSKTFTHFKNALDLSKYVIEKSGTYELQDSTINLLNLSPLDKMVLKYNLQRIYQHLE
;
A
#
# COMPACT_ATOMS: atom_id res chain seq x y z
N MET A 1 29.94 36.07 31.58
CA MET A 1 29.68 35.15 30.46
C MET A 1 30.58 35.56 29.29
N ASN A 2 31.44 34.68 28.81
CA ASN A 2 32.53 35.02 27.87
C ASN A 2 31.93 35.34 26.47
N LYS A 3 32.19 36.53 25.90
CA LYS A 3 31.59 36.99 24.63
C LYS A 3 31.81 35.99 23.46
N LYS A 4 32.88 35.20 23.51
CA LYS A 4 33.16 34.12 22.55
C LYS A 4 32.13 32.98 22.58
N HIS A 5 31.64 32.59 23.77
CA HIS A 5 30.60 31.54 23.88
C HIS A 5 29.22 32.07 23.45
N LEU A 6 28.95 33.35 23.64
CA LEU A 6 27.71 33.98 23.16
C LEU A 6 27.66 34.01 21.62
N LEU A 7 28.76 34.40 20.97
CA LEU A 7 28.91 34.44 19.51
C LEU A 7 28.93 33.04 18.87
N LEU A 8 29.56 32.07 19.52
CA LEU A 8 29.55 30.69 19.05
C LEU A 8 28.15 30.08 19.20
N GLY A 9 27.44 30.37 20.30
CA GLY A 9 26.08 29.91 20.54
C GLY A 9 25.06 30.47 19.54
N THR A 10 25.15 31.75 19.19
CA THR A 10 24.23 32.36 18.21
C THR A 10 24.41 31.84 16.78
N LEU A 11 25.59 31.29 16.45
CA LEU A 11 25.86 30.75 15.11
C LEU A 11 25.61 29.24 15.03
N VAL A 12 25.89 28.49 16.11
CA VAL A 12 25.69 27.03 16.17
C VAL A 12 24.22 26.65 16.36
N PHE A 13 23.46 27.40 17.17
CA PHE A 13 22.05 27.12 17.42
C PHE A 13 21.17 27.08 16.16
N PRO A 14 21.20 28.08 15.24
CA PRO A 14 20.38 28.03 14.03
C PRO A 14 20.78 26.89 13.10
N ILE A 15 22.07 26.55 13.01
CA ILE A 15 22.54 25.40 12.23
C ILE A 15 21.98 24.11 12.80
N PHE A 16 22.02 23.95 14.12
CA PHE A 16 21.45 22.78 14.78
C PHE A 16 19.94 22.65 14.54
N VAL A 17 19.19 23.76 14.64
CA VAL A 17 17.74 23.78 14.34
C VAL A 17 17.46 23.42 12.88
N LEU A 18 18.29 23.90 11.94
CA LEU A 18 18.18 23.56 10.53
C LEU A 18 18.43 22.07 10.27
N LEU A 19 19.49 21.50 10.87
CA LEU A 19 19.81 20.08 10.74
C LEU A 19 18.69 19.18 11.31
N LEU A 20 18.14 19.53 12.47
CA LEU A 20 17.00 18.81 13.04
C LEU A 20 15.78 18.88 12.13
N SER A 21 15.43 20.07 11.64
CA SER A 21 14.30 20.25 10.71
C SER A 21 14.47 19.43 9.44
N ALA A 22 15.67 19.43 8.85
CA ALA A 22 15.98 18.63 7.67
C ALA A 22 15.89 17.12 7.93
N SER A 23 16.38 16.66 9.09
CA SER A 23 16.28 15.25 9.50
C SER A 23 14.83 14.82 9.67
N LEU A 24 13.98 15.66 10.30
CA LEU A 24 12.56 15.37 10.48
C LEU A 24 11.82 15.30 9.14
N LEU A 25 12.10 16.22 8.23
CA LEU A 25 11.56 16.19 6.88
C LEU A 25 11.98 14.92 6.13
N GLY A 26 13.25 14.53 6.26
CA GLY A 26 13.77 13.29 5.66
C GLY A 26 13.06 12.03 6.16
N GLU A 27 12.87 11.90 7.47
CA GLU A 27 12.17 10.75 8.07
C GLU A 27 10.70 10.65 7.63
N ASN A 28 9.99 11.78 7.62
CA ASN A 28 8.60 11.82 7.15
C ASN A 28 8.48 11.58 5.64
N HIS A 29 9.46 12.03 4.86
CA HIS A 29 9.53 11.74 3.43
C HIS A 29 9.75 10.25 3.17
N ARG A 30 10.65 9.61 3.92
CA ARG A 30 10.92 8.16 3.81
C ARG A 30 9.70 7.31 4.12
N ALA A 31 8.92 7.69 5.14
CA ALA A 31 7.65 7.05 5.45
C ALA A 31 6.68 7.11 4.24
N ARG A 32 6.58 8.26 3.59
CA ARG A 32 5.77 8.45 2.38
C ARG A 32 6.27 7.59 1.21
N GLU A 33 7.58 7.57 0.99
CA GLU A 33 8.24 6.83 -0.09
C GLU A 33 7.97 5.33 -0.02
N ILE A 34 7.99 4.73 1.17
CA ILE A 34 7.69 3.30 1.36
C ILE A 34 6.30 2.94 0.81
N ILE A 35 5.30 3.78 1.05
CA ILE A 35 3.95 3.55 0.52
C ILE A 35 3.90 3.79 -0.98
N GLN A 36 4.60 4.81 -1.46
CA GLN A 36 4.68 5.09 -2.89
C GLN A 36 5.23 3.87 -3.63
N THR A 37 6.36 3.31 -3.18
CA THR A 37 6.96 2.09 -3.75
C THR A 37 6.00 0.90 -3.67
N PHE A 38 5.34 0.70 -2.53
CA PHE A 38 4.35 -0.38 -2.39
C PHE A 38 3.20 -0.27 -3.42
N ILE A 39 2.66 0.94 -3.62
CA ILE A 39 1.60 1.17 -4.61
C ILE A 39 2.13 0.99 -6.03
N GLU A 40 3.34 1.46 -6.34
CA GLU A 40 3.98 1.30 -7.64
C GLU A 40 4.24 -0.17 -7.99
N ASP A 41 4.73 -0.96 -7.03
CA ASP A 41 4.92 -2.40 -7.18
C ASP A 41 3.59 -3.10 -7.50
N LEU A 42 2.57 -2.86 -6.67
CA LEU A 42 1.24 -3.44 -6.89
C LEU A 42 0.64 -2.99 -8.22
N ALA A 43 0.86 -1.73 -8.61
CA ALA A 43 0.40 -1.17 -9.86
C ALA A 43 1.12 -1.79 -11.07
N ALA A 44 2.40 -2.13 -10.96
CA ALA A 44 3.13 -2.91 -11.97
C ALA A 44 2.65 -4.37 -12.06
N GLY A 45 1.75 -4.79 -11.16
CA GLY A 45 1.31 -6.17 -11.01
C GLY A 45 2.37 -7.05 -10.35
N ASN A 46 3.26 -6.44 -9.56
CA ASN A 46 4.19 -7.13 -8.69
C ASN A 46 3.55 -7.32 -7.31
N PHE A 47 3.11 -8.55 -7.03
CA PHE A 47 2.54 -8.97 -5.75
C PHE A 47 3.56 -9.68 -4.85
N SER A 48 4.87 -9.48 -5.08
CA SER A 48 5.92 -10.17 -4.32
C SER A 48 6.20 -9.53 -2.96
N SER A 49 5.60 -8.38 -2.69
CA SER A 49 5.89 -7.57 -1.51
C SER A 49 5.45 -8.25 -0.22
N SER A 50 6.03 -7.80 0.89
CA SER A 50 5.68 -8.29 2.23
C SER A 50 4.20 -8.11 2.47
N CYS A 51 3.53 -9.14 2.98
CA CYS A 51 2.09 -9.09 3.14
C CYS A 51 1.66 -8.09 4.22
N ILE A 52 0.83 -7.10 3.85
CA ILE A 52 0.35 -6.06 4.76
C ILE A 52 -1.05 -6.42 5.27
N PRO A 53 -1.30 -6.46 6.58
CA PRO A 53 -2.63 -6.70 7.12
C PRO A 53 -3.65 -5.68 6.60
N VAL A 54 -4.76 -6.15 6.03
CA VAL A 54 -5.88 -5.30 5.57
C VAL A 54 -7.03 -5.36 6.56
N LYS A 55 -7.46 -4.20 7.06
CA LYS A 55 -8.63 -4.02 7.92
C LYS A 55 -9.70 -3.23 7.19
N LEU A 56 -10.95 -3.69 7.27
CA LEU A 56 -12.12 -3.00 6.73
C LEU A 56 -12.95 -2.42 7.87
N LEU A 57 -13.93 -1.59 7.50
CA LEU A 57 -14.98 -1.15 8.43
C LEU A 57 -15.67 -2.37 9.09
N PRO A 58 -16.09 -2.27 10.36
CA PRO A 58 -16.63 -3.40 11.13
C PRO A 58 -17.77 -4.16 10.42
N GLN A 59 -18.65 -3.45 9.72
CA GLN A 59 -19.77 -4.05 8.98
C GLN A 59 -19.34 -4.91 7.77
N HIS A 60 -18.09 -4.77 7.31
CA HIS A 60 -17.50 -5.53 6.21
C HIS A 60 -16.38 -6.46 6.67
N GLU A 61 -16.01 -6.47 7.94
CA GLU A 61 -14.86 -7.22 8.44
C GLU A 61 -15.05 -8.74 8.33
N ALA A 62 -16.28 -9.22 8.53
CA ALA A 62 -16.64 -10.63 8.38
C ALA A 62 -16.39 -11.18 6.95
N VAL A 63 -16.35 -10.29 5.94
CA VAL A 63 -16.10 -10.64 4.54
C VAL A 63 -14.67 -11.15 4.33
N THR A 64 -13.73 -10.74 5.20
CA THR A 64 -12.32 -11.13 5.11
C THR A 64 -11.98 -12.49 5.72
N ARG A 65 -12.96 -13.14 6.36
CA ARG A 65 -12.74 -14.44 7.01
C ARG A 65 -12.40 -15.49 5.95
N GLY A 66 -11.36 -16.28 6.23
CA GLY A 66 -10.90 -17.36 5.35
C GLY A 66 -10.03 -16.91 4.17
N LEU A 67 -9.84 -15.60 3.97
CA LEU A 67 -8.86 -15.11 2.98
C LEU A 67 -7.46 -15.10 3.59
N SER A 68 -6.47 -15.52 2.81
CA SER A 68 -5.06 -15.32 3.14
C SER A 68 -4.72 -13.81 3.18
N CYS A 69 -3.55 -13.48 3.72
CA CYS A 69 -3.12 -12.09 3.75
C CYS A 69 -2.89 -11.58 2.31
N GLU A 70 -2.31 -12.42 1.46
CA GLU A 70 -1.99 -12.17 0.07
C GLU A 70 -3.26 -11.93 -0.75
N ASP A 71 -4.30 -12.75 -0.53
CA ASP A 71 -5.60 -12.56 -1.18
C ASP A 71 -6.19 -11.19 -0.82
N LYS A 72 -6.07 -10.77 0.44
CA LYS A 72 -6.55 -9.46 0.88
C LYS A 72 -5.78 -8.32 0.23
N ASN A 73 -4.47 -8.43 0.08
CA ASN A 73 -3.64 -7.42 -0.60
C ASN A 73 -3.99 -7.33 -2.09
N PHE A 74 -4.14 -8.46 -2.75
CA PHE A 74 -4.57 -8.52 -4.14
C PHE A 74 -5.97 -7.89 -4.33
N LEU A 75 -6.94 -8.27 -3.49
CA LEU A 75 -8.29 -7.70 -3.54
C LEU A 75 -8.29 -6.20 -3.24
N PHE A 76 -7.47 -5.73 -2.31
CA PHE A 76 -7.28 -4.31 -2.07
C PHE A 76 -6.79 -3.60 -3.33
N MET A 77 -5.77 -4.14 -4.01
CA MET A 77 -5.24 -3.54 -5.23
C MET A 77 -6.28 -3.48 -6.35
N VAL A 78 -6.94 -4.61 -6.63
CA VAL A 78 -8.00 -4.67 -7.64
C VAL A 78 -9.11 -3.67 -7.33
N SER A 79 -9.45 -3.50 -6.05
CA SER A 79 -10.47 -2.55 -5.63
C SER A 79 -10.05 -1.10 -5.87
N LEU A 80 -8.78 -0.77 -5.62
CA LEU A 80 -8.22 0.54 -5.90
C LEU A 80 -8.26 0.85 -7.40
N LEU A 81 -7.85 -0.11 -8.24
CA LEU A 81 -7.80 0.03 -9.71
C LEU A 81 -9.17 -0.04 -10.40
N SER A 82 -10.15 -0.68 -9.79
CA SER A 82 -11.48 -0.80 -10.41
C SER A 82 -12.15 0.54 -10.67
N ASN A 83 -11.78 1.58 -9.93
CA ASN A 83 -12.34 2.91 -10.15
C ASN A 83 -11.90 3.52 -11.48
N SER A 84 -10.80 3.05 -12.10
CA SER A 84 -10.19 3.62 -13.33
C SER A 84 -10.43 2.81 -14.59
N ASP A 85 -11.47 1.98 -14.59
CA ASP A 85 -11.78 1.03 -15.68
C ASP A 85 -10.63 0.06 -15.97
N PHE A 86 -9.73 -0.17 -15.00
CA PHE A 86 -8.52 -0.99 -15.18
C PHE A 86 -7.67 -0.54 -16.38
N LYS A 87 -7.59 0.77 -16.64
CA LYS A 87 -6.58 1.34 -17.55
C LYS A 87 -5.18 0.95 -17.07
N GLN A 88 -4.21 0.95 -18.00
CA GLN A 88 -2.82 0.68 -17.65
C GLN A 88 -2.43 1.59 -16.50
N THR A 89 -1.78 1.04 -15.50
CA THR A 89 -1.49 1.72 -14.24
C THR A 89 -0.58 2.93 -14.40
N GLU A 90 0.18 2.98 -15.49
CA GLU A 90 0.94 4.15 -15.94
C GLU A 90 0.07 5.40 -16.16
N ASP A 91 -1.23 5.23 -16.43
CA ASP A 91 -2.19 6.33 -16.62
C ASP A 91 -2.80 6.83 -15.30
N ILE A 92 -2.59 6.12 -14.19
CA ILE A 92 -3.17 6.43 -12.88
C ILE A 92 -2.06 6.95 -11.97
N GLY A 93 -1.84 8.26 -11.98
CA GLY A 93 -0.93 8.91 -11.04
C GLY A 93 -1.44 8.75 -9.61
N PHE A 94 -0.70 8.01 -8.79
CA PHE A 94 -0.89 7.90 -7.35
C PHE A 94 0.06 8.85 -6.64
N GLU A 95 -0.48 9.67 -5.74
CA GLU A 95 0.28 10.57 -4.87
C GLU A 95 -0.05 10.25 -3.42
N THR A 96 0.99 10.02 -2.62
CA THR A 96 0.88 9.75 -1.18
C THR A 96 0.97 11.03 -0.37
N GLU A 97 0.13 11.15 0.66
CA GLU A 97 0.08 12.32 1.52
C GLU A 97 0.11 11.90 3.00
N VAL A 98 1.08 12.40 3.74
CA VAL A 98 1.20 12.16 5.18
C VAL A 98 0.16 13.02 5.88
N ASN A 99 -0.77 12.39 6.61
CA ASN A 99 -1.86 13.12 7.28
C ASN A 99 -1.43 13.79 8.59
N GLN A 100 -0.34 13.30 9.20
CA GLN A 100 0.23 13.80 10.45
C GLN A 100 1.74 13.60 10.41
N TYR A 101 2.54 14.63 10.74
CA TYR A 101 4.00 14.50 10.77
C TYR A 101 4.46 13.83 12.06
N TRP A 102 5.46 12.97 11.95
CA TRP A 102 6.16 12.42 13.10
C TRP A 102 7.16 13.44 13.62
N ILE A 103 7.11 13.67 14.93
CA ILE A 103 8.07 14.46 15.69
C ILE A 103 8.53 13.61 16.88
N PRO A 104 9.84 13.32 17.00
CA PRO A 104 10.39 12.51 18.07
C PRO A 104 9.92 13.01 19.43
N PHE A 105 9.53 12.07 20.30
CA PHE A 105 9.06 12.30 21.68
C PHE A 105 7.75 13.10 21.83
N LEU A 106 7.22 13.71 20.76
CA LEU A 106 5.97 14.49 20.81
C LEU A 106 4.79 13.75 20.18
N THR A 107 5.05 12.94 19.17
CA THR A 107 4.03 12.12 18.50
C THR A 107 4.28 10.65 18.74
N GLU A 108 3.24 9.84 18.57
CA GLU A 108 3.39 8.40 18.59
C GLU A 108 4.28 7.92 17.43
N ASP A 109 4.89 6.76 17.61
CA ASP A 109 5.75 6.10 16.62
C ASP A 109 4.96 5.39 15.51
N TYR A 110 3.88 6.05 15.07
CA TYR A 110 3.12 5.67 13.90
C TYR A 110 2.66 6.89 13.12
N LEU A 111 2.46 6.71 11.82
CA LEU A 111 1.94 7.71 10.90
C LEU A 111 0.76 7.14 10.13
N LYS A 112 -0.22 8.00 9.86
CA LYS A 112 -1.30 7.69 8.94
C LYS A 112 -1.04 8.40 7.62
N VAL A 113 -1.07 7.65 6.54
CA VAL A 113 -0.83 8.16 5.19
C VAL A 113 -2.05 7.91 4.34
N GLY A 114 -2.47 8.95 3.64
CA GLY A 114 -3.50 8.90 2.63
C GLY A 114 -2.95 8.69 1.23
N LEU A 115 -3.87 8.38 0.32
CA LEU A 115 -3.60 8.19 -1.09
C LEU A 115 -4.52 9.10 -1.90
N SER A 116 -3.94 9.89 -2.79
CA SER A 116 -4.65 10.67 -3.79
C SER A 116 -4.40 10.06 -5.17
N TYR A 117 -5.42 9.99 -6.00
CA TYR A 117 -5.29 9.48 -7.36
C TYR A 117 -6.23 10.21 -8.31
N LYS A 118 -5.81 10.31 -9.57
CA LYS A 118 -6.60 10.96 -10.62
C LYS A 118 -7.47 9.93 -11.34
N LEU A 119 -8.75 10.27 -11.46
CA LEU A 119 -9.78 9.45 -12.08
C LEU A 119 -10.62 10.28 -13.04
N ASN A 120 -10.49 10.04 -14.34
CA ASN A 120 -11.28 10.74 -15.37
C ASN A 120 -11.26 12.29 -15.20
N GLY A 121 -10.10 12.84 -14.86
CA GLY A 121 -9.89 14.28 -14.63
C GLY A 121 -10.22 14.77 -13.21
N ASN A 122 -10.85 13.94 -12.36
CA ASN A 122 -11.15 14.28 -10.97
C ASN A 122 -10.12 13.66 -10.02
N THR A 123 -9.68 14.41 -9.01
CA THR A 123 -8.81 13.87 -7.96
C THR A 123 -9.66 13.24 -6.87
N ALA A 124 -9.49 11.95 -6.65
CA ALA A 124 -10.04 11.23 -5.50
C ALA A 124 -8.98 11.14 -4.39
N LYS A 125 -9.41 11.27 -3.13
CA LYS A 125 -8.53 11.21 -1.96
C LYS A 125 -9.06 10.19 -0.95
N LEU A 126 -8.18 9.32 -0.50
CA LEU A 126 -8.40 8.31 0.54
C LEU A 126 -7.54 8.68 1.74
N SER A 127 -8.15 9.24 2.77
CA SER A 127 -7.44 9.63 3.99
C SER A 127 -7.20 8.44 4.92
N ASN A 128 -6.06 8.41 5.60
CA ASN A 128 -5.73 7.44 6.64
C ASN A 128 -5.75 5.98 6.17
N LEU A 129 -5.41 5.76 4.90
CA LEU A 129 -5.49 4.45 4.25
C LEU A 129 -4.41 3.50 4.75
N PHE A 130 -3.21 4.02 5.04
CA PHE A 130 -2.08 3.24 5.50
C PHE A 130 -1.68 3.69 6.89
N VAL A 131 -1.34 2.72 7.75
CA VAL A 131 -0.67 2.95 9.01
C VAL A 131 0.76 2.47 8.87
N ILE A 132 1.70 3.40 8.99
CA ILE A 132 3.12 3.11 9.05
C ILE A 132 3.52 3.13 10.52
N LYS A 133 4.31 2.16 10.96
CA LYS A 133 4.90 2.18 12.29
C LYS A 133 6.41 2.28 12.19
N ARG A 134 7.01 2.89 13.20
CA ARG A 134 8.44 2.83 13.41
C ARG A 134 8.74 1.60 14.24
N GLU A 135 9.47 0.66 13.66
CA GLU A 135 10.01 -0.48 14.37
C GLU A 135 11.53 -0.31 14.42
N GLU A 136 12.05 -0.20 15.64
CA GLU A 136 13.44 0.14 15.94
C GLU A 136 13.87 1.48 15.29
N TRP A 137 14.46 1.40 14.10
CA TRP A 137 15.04 2.52 13.37
C TRP A 137 14.51 2.66 11.94
N SER A 138 13.49 1.87 11.57
CA SER A 138 12.91 1.89 10.23
C SER A 138 11.40 2.05 10.27
N TRP A 139 10.89 2.73 9.25
CA TRP A 139 9.48 2.77 8.95
C TRP A 139 9.08 1.49 8.20
N SER A 140 7.97 0.89 8.59
CA SER A 140 7.35 -0.24 7.90
C SER A 140 5.84 -0.04 7.82
N VAL A 141 5.21 -0.52 6.76
CA VAL A 141 3.75 -0.46 6.66
C VAL A 141 3.17 -1.52 7.57
N SER A 142 2.50 -1.09 8.65
CA SER A 142 1.93 -1.99 9.64
C SER A 142 0.57 -2.53 9.21
N GLU A 143 -0.25 -1.73 8.54
CA GLU A 143 -1.58 -2.14 8.08
C GLU A 143 -2.18 -1.18 7.04
N ILE A 144 -3.14 -1.71 6.28
CA ILE A 144 -4.05 -0.97 5.40
C ILE A 144 -5.40 -0.87 6.10
N GLN A 145 -5.86 0.36 6.37
CA GLN A 145 -7.16 0.66 6.97
C GLN A 145 -8.13 1.20 5.92
N ILE A 146 -9.01 0.35 5.41
CA ILE A 146 -10.06 0.73 4.47
C ILE A 146 -11.26 1.29 5.24
N THR A 147 -11.22 2.58 5.55
CA THR A 147 -12.34 3.30 6.19
C THR A 147 -13.28 3.96 5.19
N ASP A 148 -12.87 4.12 3.93
CA ASP A 148 -13.73 4.64 2.87
C ASP A 148 -14.84 3.64 2.52
N GLN A 149 -16.09 4.09 2.55
CA GLN A 149 -17.24 3.22 2.30
C GLN A 149 -17.29 2.70 0.86
N LYS A 150 -16.88 3.51 -0.11
CA LYS A 150 -16.92 3.12 -1.52
C LYS A 150 -15.88 2.02 -1.77
N LEU A 151 -14.66 2.23 -1.33
CA LEU A 151 -13.57 1.26 -1.44
C LEU A 151 -13.89 -0.05 -0.69
N SER A 152 -14.47 0.04 0.51
CA SER A 152 -14.87 -1.13 1.30
C SER A 152 -15.97 -1.96 0.60
N LYS A 153 -16.94 -1.31 -0.05
CA LYS A 153 -17.96 -1.98 -0.88
C LYS A 153 -17.34 -2.63 -2.11
N THR A 154 -16.45 -1.93 -2.79
CA THR A 154 -15.72 -2.46 -3.96
C THR A 154 -14.89 -3.69 -3.59
N PHE A 155 -14.18 -3.65 -2.47
CA PHE A 155 -13.46 -4.80 -1.93
C PHE A 155 -14.38 -5.99 -1.71
N THR A 156 -15.51 -5.76 -1.05
CA THR A 156 -16.50 -6.81 -0.77
C THR A 156 -17.08 -7.38 -2.07
N HIS A 157 -17.32 -6.54 -3.08
CA HIS A 157 -17.77 -6.96 -4.39
C HIS A 157 -16.76 -7.91 -5.04
N PHE A 158 -15.49 -7.52 -5.13
CA PHE A 158 -14.46 -8.37 -5.77
C PHE A 158 -14.20 -9.65 -5.00
N LYS A 159 -14.23 -9.62 -3.67
CA LYS A 159 -14.13 -10.84 -2.86
C LYS A 159 -15.17 -11.87 -3.28
N ASN A 160 -16.40 -11.44 -3.59
CA ASN A 160 -17.50 -12.33 -3.94
C ASN A 160 -17.56 -12.66 -5.44
N ALA A 161 -17.06 -11.77 -6.30
CA ALA A 161 -17.15 -11.91 -7.75
C ALA A 161 -15.92 -12.59 -8.38
N LEU A 162 -14.74 -12.47 -7.76
CA LEU A 162 -13.51 -13.04 -8.29
C LEU A 162 -13.28 -14.45 -7.77
N ASP A 163 -13.02 -15.35 -8.70
CA ASP A 163 -12.40 -16.63 -8.39
C ASP A 163 -10.87 -16.45 -8.36
N LEU A 164 -10.33 -16.28 -7.15
CA LEU A 164 -8.87 -16.18 -6.94
C LEU A 164 -8.13 -17.48 -7.23
N SER A 165 -8.84 -18.61 -7.33
CA SER A 165 -8.27 -19.92 -7.63
C SER A 165 -8.46 -20.31 -9.10
N LYS A 166 -8.98 -19.42 -9.95
CA LYS A 166 -9.38 -19.69 -11.34
C LYS A 166 -8.33 -20.41 -12.17
N TYR A 167 -7.04 -20.08 -11.99
CA TYR A 167 -5.94 -20.67 -12.76
C TYR A 167 -5.10 -21.65 -11.94
N VAL A 168 -5.02 -21.44 -10.62
CA VAL A 168 -4.20 -22.21 -9.71
C VAL A 168 -4.97 -22.51 -8.44
N ILE A 169 -5.04 -23.78 -8.06
CA ILE A 169 -5.60 -24.21 -6.78
C ILE A 169 -4.47 -24.66 -5.87
N GLU A 170 -4.43 -24.13 -4.65
CA GLU A 170 -3.54 -24.62 -3.61
C GLU A 170 -4.26 -25.66 -2.75
N LYS A 171 -3.69 -26.87 -2.66
CA LYS A 171 -4.19 -27.96 -1.82
C LYS A 171 -3.05 -28.51 -0.96
N SER A 172 -3.08 -28.19 0.33
CA SER A 172 -2.18 -28.79 1.33
C SER A 172 -0.69 -28.76 0.92
N GLY A 173 -0.21 -27.61 0.43
CA GLY A 173 1.18 -27.44 -0.04
C GLY A 173 1.47 -27.95 -1.46
N THR A 174 0.45 -28.38 -2.20
CA THR A 174 0.55 -28.68 -3.64
C THR A 174 -0.21 -27.63 -4.45
N TYR A 175 0.34 -27.26 -5.60
CA TYR A 175 -0.29 -26.35 -6.55
C TYR A 175 -0.78 -27.14 -7.76
N GLU A 176 -2.10 -27.08 -8.01
CA GLU A 176 -2.72 -27.62 -9.21
C GLU A 176 -2.95 -26.50 -10.21
N LEU A 177 -2.31 -26.60 -11.38
CA LEU A 177 -2.63 -25.75 -12.53
C LEU A 177 -3.94 -26.24 -13.13
N GLN A 178 -4.95 -25.37 -13.19
CA GLN A 178 -6.23 -25.74 -13.80
C GLN A 178 -6.08 -25.89 -15.31
N ASP A 179 -6.68 -26.96 -15.87
CA ASP A 179 -6.72 -27.20 -17.30
C ASP A 179 -7.52 -26.09 -18.00
N SER A 180 -6.80 -25.08 -18.47
CA SER A 180 -7.36 -23.87 -19.04
C SER A 180 -6.50 -23.44 -20.23
N THR A 181 -7.14 -23.31 -21.40
CA THR A 181 -6.48 -22.69 -22.55
C THR A 181 -6.50 -21.18 -22.37
N ILE A 182 -5.34 -20.59 -22.07
CA ILE A 182 -5.21 -19.15 -21.84
C ILE A 182 -4.94 -18.45 -23.17
N ASN A 183 -5.95 -17.78 -23.71
CA ASN A 183 -5.76 -16.87 -24.85
C ASN A 183 -5.44 -15.45 -24.33
N LEU A 184 -4.15 -15.11 -24.28
CA LEU A 184 -3.65 -13.82 -23.78
C LEU A 184 -4.21 -12.60 -24.51
N LEU A 185 -4.63 -12.74 -25.78
CA LEU A 185 -5.19 -11.67 -26.59
C LEU A 185 -6.61 -11.29 -26.16
N ASN A 186 -7.36 -12.26 -25.61
CA ASN A 186 -8.77 -12.10 -25.28
C ASN A 186 -9.02 -11.91 -23.77
N LEU A 187 -7.98 -11.94 -22.94
CA LEU A 187 -8.13 -11.72 -21.49
C LEU A 187 -8.49 -10.26 -21.21
N SER A 188 -9.50 -10.08 -20.35
CA SER A 188 -9.79 -8.77 -19.76
C SER A 188 -8.59 -8.28 -18.91
N PRO A 189 -8.41 -6.97 -18.70
CA PRO A 189 -7.37 -6.46 -17.82
C PRO A 189 -7.41 -7.08 -16.42
N LEU A 190 -8.60 -7.25 -15.85
CA LEU A 190 -8.81 -7.90 -14.56
C LEU A 190 -8.38 -9.37 -14.58
N ASP A 191 -8.76 -10.14 -15.61
CA ASP A 191 -8.32 -11.54 -15.74
C ASP A 191 -6.80 -11.66 -15.87
N LYS A 192 -6.14 -10.72 -16.56
CA LYS A 192 -4.67 -10.68 -16.63
C LYS A 192 -4.05 -10.48 -15.25
N MET A 193 -4.64 -9.63 -14.41
CA MET A 193 -4.18 -9.44 -13.03
C MET A 193 -4.36 -10.70 -12.19
N VAL A 194 -5.52 -11.37 -12.30
CA VAL A 194 -5.78 -12.64 -11.59
C VAL A 194 -4.77 -13.71 -12.02
N LEU A 195 -4.50 -13.84 -13.32
CA LEU A 195 -3.50 -14.75 -13.85
C LEU A 195 -2.10 -14.44 -13.31
N LYS A 196 -1.65 -13.18 -13.38
CA LYS A 196 -0.35 -12.76 -12.83
C LYS A 196 -0.24 -13.11 -11.34
N TYR A 197 -1.25 -12.77 -10.56
CA TYR A 197 -1.31 -13.07 -9.14
C TYR A 197 -1.21 -14.58 -8.85
N ASN A 198 -1.97 -15.41 -9.58
CA ASN A 198 -1.94 -16.86 -9.45
C ASN A 198 -0.55 -17.45 -9.76
N LEU A 199 0.10 -16.99 -10.83
CA LEU A 199 1.44 -17.44 -11.21
C LEU A 199 2.52 -16.98 -10.20
N GLN A 200 2.39 -15.76 -9.68
CA GLN A 200 3.34 -15.21 -8.72
C GLN A 200 3.33 -15.96 -7.38
N ARG A 201 2.15 -16.37 -6.90
CA ARG A 201 2.03 -17.23 -5.72
C ARG A 201 2.84 -18.52 -5.87
N ILE A 202 2.79 -19.16 -7.04
CA ILE A 202 3.61 -20.35 -7.30
C ILE A 202 5.09 -19.97 -7.27
N TYR A 203 5.47 -18.91 -7.98
CA TYR A 203 6.86 -18.47 -8.09
C TYR A 203 7.51 -18.23 -6.73
N GLN A 204 6.82 -17.57 -5.80
CA GLN A 204 7.31 -17.32 -4.44
C GLN A 204 7.60 -18.57 -3.61
N HIS A 205 7.02 -19.72 -3.97
CA HIS A 205 7.27 -21.00 -3.28
C HIS A 205 8.38 -21.83 -3.93
N LEU A 206 8.94 -21.36 -5.04
CA LEU A 206 10.06 -21.99 -5.74
C LEU A 206 11.42 -21.37 -5.37
N GLU A 207 11.42 -20.18 -4.76
CA GLU A 207 12.60 -19.49 -4.20
C GLU A 207 12.82 -19.85 -2.72
#